data_AF-A0A9X1FLJ9-F1
#
_entry.id   AF-A0A9X1FLJ9-F1
#
_cell.length_a   1.000
_cell.length_b   1.000
_cell.length_c   1.000
_cell.angle_alpha   90.00
_cell.angle_beta   90.00
_cell.angle_gamma   90.00
#
_symmetry.space_group_name_H-M   'P 1'
#
loop_
_entity.id
_entity.type
_entity.pdbx_description
1 polymer ?
#
loop_
_entity_poly.entity_id
_entity_poly.type
_entity_poly.pdbx_seq_one_letter_code
_entity_poly.pdbx_strand_id
1 'polypeptide(L)'
;MRNLFNLFFFLFVAHVTVGQQNEVKPFSIEADYFYGSILEHNQDISHLITDFPNGLWLSYNRKTYGWNEWEGRYNFPDWGFTFSYQDLKNTYLGENYGLYGHFNWYFLNRYLRVTVGQGVAYASNPYHPDDNYENSAYGSRFLSSTFIKAGFVKENIIDGLGIQLNLGVLHYSNANLKAPNNSTNTLFASAGLSYQFDAPNFPVRIPVGSWRSSNYAERIHYNVVFRTGVNEADVNGLGQFPFYTFSFFADKRINYKSTFQAGVDVYFSYFLLNLIRYREIAYPGDGLTGDEDFRRVGVFIGHELRFNKVAFVSQLGRYIYWPYEFENITYNRLGLKRYMFNDNVFIAVTVKAHWAKAEAVEFGLGLRL
;
A
#
# COMPACT_ATOMS: atom_id res chain seq x y z
N MET A 1 -21.48 -4.42 -56.54
CA MET A 1 -20.55 -3.63 -55.70
C MET A 1 -21.25 -2.53 -54.90
N ARG A 2 -22.13 -1.72 -55.50
CA ARG A 2 -22.86 -0.63 -54.81
C ARG A 2 -23.72 -1.08 -53.61
N ASN A 3 -24.36 -2.25 -53.71
CA ASN A 3 -25.21 -2.80 -52.63
C ASN A 3 -24.41 -3.37 -51.44
N LEU A 4 -23.18 -3.85 -51.67
CA LEU A 4 -22.28 -4.35 -50.61
C LEU A 4 -21.69 -3.20 -49.80
N PHE A 5 -21.37 -2.08 -50.45
CA PHE A 5 -20.88 -0.87 -49.78
C PHE A 5 -21.95 -0.24 -48.89
N ASN A 6 -23.20 -0.21 -49.35
CA ASN A 6 -24.33 0.27 -48.54
C ASN A 6 -24.60 -0.64 -47.33
N LEU A 7 -24.44 -1.97 -47.47
CA LEU A 7 -24.57 -2.91 -46.35
C LEU A 7 -23.45 -2.73 -45.32
N PHE A 8 -22.21 -2.53 -45.76
CA PHE A 8 -21.08 -2.24 -44.87
C PHE A 8 -21.24 -0.90 -44.15
N PHE A 9 -21.71 0.14 -44.86
CA PHE A 9 -22.01 1.43 -44.26
C PHE A 9 -23.16 1.34 -43.25
N PHE A 10 -24.21 0.57 -43.54
CA PHE A 10 -25.33 0.35 -42.63
C PHE A 10 -24.91 -0.47 -41.40
N LEU A 11 -24.06 -1.49 -41.56
CA LEU A 11 -23.48 -2.24 -40.44
C LEU A 11 -22.54 -1.38 -39.59
N PHE A 12 -21.77 -0.48 -40.22
CA PHE A 12 -20.89 0.46 -39.53
C PHE A 12 -21.68 1.51 -38.76
N VAL A 13 -22.77 2.05 -39.32
CA VAL A 13 -23.68 2.99 -38.64
C VAL A 13 -24.54 2.29 -37.57
N ALA A 14 -24.91 1.02 -37.77
CA ALA A 14 -25.59 0.21 -36.75
C ALA A 14 -24.67 -0.08 -35.54
N HIS A 15 -23.35 -0.17 -35.72
CA HIS A 15 -22.40 -0.25 -34.59
C HIS A 15 -22.29 1.06 -33.80
N VAL A 16 -22.54 2.21 -34.44
CA VAL A 16 -22.50 3.53 -33.79
C VAL A 16 -23.79 3.83 -32.99
N THR A 17 -24.88 3.09 -33.22
CA THR A 17 -26.18 3.30 -32.56
C THR A 17 -26.46 2.34 -31.40
N VAL A 18 -25.48 1.57 -30.95
CA VAL A 18 -25.57 0.96 -29.61
C VAL A 18 -25.51 2.11 -28.61
N GLY A 19 -26.66 2.46 -28.02
CA GLY A 19 -26.73 3.39 -26.91
C GLY A 19 -25.87 2.87 -25.76
N GLN A 20 -24.60 3.28 -25.73
CA GLN A 20 -23.75 3.07 -24.57
C GLN A 20 -24.30 3.98 -23.48
N GLN A 21 -24.79 3.39 -22.40
CA GLN A 21 -24.86 4.12 -21.14
C GLN A 21 -23.43 4.59 -20.86
N ASN A 22 -23.21 5.90 -20.88
CA ASN A 22 -21.90 6.45 -20.56
C ASN A 22 -21.71 6.40 -19.05
N GLU A 23 -20.54 5.90 -18.61
CA GLU A 23 -20.15 5.96 -17.20
C GLU A 23 -20.16 7.43 -16.74
N VAL A 24 -20.94 7.73 -15.71
CA VAL A 24 -20.87 9.03 -15.04
C VAL A 24 -19.70 9.03 -14.08
N LYS A 25 -19.02 10.17 -13.96
CA LYS A 25 -17.73 10.28 -13.29
C LYS A 25 -17.77 11.20 -12.05
N PRO A 26 -18.71 11.01 -11.10
CA PRO A 26 -18.90 11.95 -10.00
C PRO A 26 -17.65 11.99 -9.11
N PHE A 27 -17.33 13.16 -8.58
CA PHE A 27 -16.16 13.34 -7.75
C PHE A 27 -16.39 14.37 -6.65
N SER A 28 -15.57 14.31 -5.61
CA SER A 28 -15.49 15.33 -4.58
C SER A 28 -14.04 15.74 -4.35
N ILE A 29 -13.88 16.93 -3.78
CA ILE A 29 -12.62 17.37 -3.18
C ILE A 29 -12.81 17.54 -1.68
N GLU A 30 -11.74 17.37 -0.92
CA GLU A 30 -11.74 17.50 0.53
C GLU A 30 -10.50 18.24 1.01
N ALA A 31 -10.67 19.03 2.07
CA ALA A 31 -9.59 19.67 2.79
C ALA A 31 -9.74 19.39 4.28
N ASP A 32 -8.74 18.77 4.91
CA ASP A 32 -8.67 18.52 6.34
C ASP A 32 -7.49 19.27 6.96
N TYR A 33 -7.68 19.82 8.14
CA TYR A 33 -6.60 20.14 9.07
C TYR A 33 -6.48 19.00 10.09
N PHE A 34 -5.26 18.58 10.40
CA PHE A 34 -5.02 17.56 11.43
C PHE A 34 -3.99 18.03 12.45
N TYR A 35 -4.14 17.53 13.68
CA TYR A 35 -3.27 17.79 14.82
C TYR A 35 -3.11 16.48 15.60
N GLY A 36 -1.89 16.18 16.06
CA GLY A 36 -1.58 14.86 16.63
C GLY A 36 -0.30 14.81 17.44
N SER A 37 0.10 13.58 17.79
CA SER A 37 1.33 13.30 18.53
C SER A 37 2.07 12.13 17.89
N ILE A 38 3.40 12.19 17.88
CA ILE A 38 4.24 11.06 17.47
C ILE A 38 4.21 10.01 18.59
N LEU A 39 3.87 8.78 18.23
CA LEU A 39 3.91 7.64 19.14
C LEU A 39 5.34 7.13 19.29
N GLU A 40 5.83 7.16 20.52
CA GLU A 40 7.08 6.50 20.89
C GLU A 40 6.90 4.98 20.80
N HIS A 41 7.37 4.41 19.70
CA HIS A 41 7.34 2.96 19.43
C HIS A 41 8.76 2.37 19.38
N ASN A 42 9.78 3.22 19.44
CA ASN A 42 11.18 2.90 19.62
C ASN A 42 11.82 3.99 20.49
N GLN A 43 12.62 3.61 21.49
CA GLN A 43 13.30 4.55 22.38
C GLN A 43 14.30 5.45 21.63
N ASP A 44 14.83 4.99 20.50
CA ASP A 44 15.77 5.72 19.65
C ASP A 44 15.17 6.95 18.95
N ILE A 45 13.84 7.14 19.00
CA ILE A 45 13.17 8.34 18.47
C ILE A 45 12.62 9.24 19.59
N SER A 46 12.77 8.86 20.86
CA SER A 46 12.19 9.61 21.99
C SER A 46 12.62 11.07 22.02
N HIS A 47 13.90 11.36 21.71
CA HIS A 47 14.46 12.70 21.64
C HIS A 47 13.94 13.55 20.47
N LEU A 48 13.32 12.92 19.47
CA LEU A 48 12.72 13.60 18.31
C LEU A 48 11.27 14.02 18.56
N ILE A 49 10.64 13.54 19.63
CA ILE A 49 9.25 13.82 19.99
C ILE A 49 9.22 15.05 20.90
N THR A 50 9.24 16.24 20.29
CA THR A 50 9.39 17.52 21.00
C THR A 50 8.11 18.33 21.17
N ASP A 51 7.13 18.13 20.30
CA ASP A 51 5.85 18.85 20.30
C ASP A 51 4.81 18.05 19.48
N PHE A 52 3.64 18.64 19.23
CA PHE A 52 2.50 18.03 18.55
C PHE A 52 2.50 18.36 17.04
N PRO A 53 2.75 17.37 16.15
CA PRO A 53 2.70 17.60 14.72
C PRO A 53 1.32 18.01 14.24
N ASN A 54 1.29 18.80 13.17
CA ASN A 54 0.06 19.20 12.51
C ASN A 54 0.25 19.40 11.01
N GLY A 55 -0.85 19.53 10.29
CA GLY A 55 -0.77 19.69 8.86
C GLY A 55 -2.10 19.71 8.13
N LEU A 56 -2.01 19.63 6.81
CA LEU A 56 -3.13 19.79 5.89
C LEU A 56 -3.20 18.60 4.93
N TRP A 57 -4.40 18.08 4.71
CA TRP A 57 -4.66 17.09 3.69
C TRP A 57 -5.58 17.65 2.62
N LEU A 58 -5.24 17.42 1.36
CA LEU A 58 -6.07 17.74 0.22
C LEU A 58 -6.37 16.47 -0.53
N SER A 59 -7.64 16.11 -0.69
CA SER A 59 -8.03 14.85 -1.31
C SER A 59 -8.94 15.05 -2.51
N TYR A 60 -8.66 14.32 -3.57
CA TYR A 60 -9.59 14.10 -4.68
C TYR A 60 -10.20 12.71 -4.52
N ASN A 61 -11.52 12.61 -4.60
CA ASN A 61 -12.25 11.34 -4.51
C ASN A 61 -13.09 11.12 -5.74
N ARG A 62 -12.85 10.00 -6.43
CA ARG A 62 -13.79 9.46 -7.41
C ARG A 62 -14.87 8.69 -6.68
N LYS A 63 -16.11 9.18 -6.78
CA LYS A 63 -17.28 8.55 -6.19
C LYS A 63 -17.76 7.37 -7.03
N THR A 64 -18.07 6.27 -6.37
CA THR A 64 -18.59 5.07 -7.04
C THR A 64 -20.09 4.90 -6.79
N TYR A 65 -20.77 4.28 -7.76
CA TYR A 65 -22.23 4.08 -7.73
C TYR A 65 -22.66 2.69 -8.22
N GLY A 66 -21.71 1.80 -8.52
CA GLY A 66 -21.98 0.44 -8.98
C GLY A 66 -21.75 0.24 -10.46
N TRP A 67 -21.14 1.20 -11.17
CA TRP A 67 -20.89 1.05 -12.61
C TRP A 67 -20.05 -0.20 -12.88
N ASN A 68 -19.02 -0.39 -12.06
CA ASN A 68 -18.29 -1.64 -12.02
C ASN A 68 -18.83 -2.54 -10.90
N GLU A 69 -18.97 -3.84 -11.18
CA GLU A 69 -19.51 -4.83 -10.26
C GLU A 69 -18.81 -4.86 -8.89
N TRP A 70 -17.49 -4.64 -8.86
CA TRP A 70 -16.72 -4.61 -7.61
C TRP A 70 -17.15 -3.47 -6.69
N GLU A 71 -17.62 -2.34 -7.22
CA GLU A 71 -18.06 -1.19 -6.43
C GLU A 71 -19.24 -1.60 -5.55
N GLY A 72 -20.28 -2.21 -6.14
CA GLY A 72 -21.45 -2.68 -5.41
C GLY A 72 -21.12 -3.79 -4.41
N ARG A 73 -20.18 -4.69 -4.73
CA ARG A 73 -19.75 -5.77 -3.82
C ARG A 73 -19.06 -5.27 -2.56
N TYR A 74 -18.48 -4.07 -2.58
CA TYR A 74 -17.75 -3.46 -1.46
C TYR A 74 -18.47 -2.26 -0.85
N ASN A 75 -19.79 -2.14 -1.06
CA ASN A 75 -20.61 -1.04 -0.58
C ASN A 75 -20.14 0.33 -1.10
N PHE A 76 -19.83 0.39 -2.40
CA PHE A 76 -19.50 1.60 -3.15
C PHE A 76 -18.38 2.41 -2.48
N PRO A 77 -17.16 1.84 -2.37
CA PRO A 77 -16.03 2.56 -1.84
C PRO A 77 -15.59 3.63 -2.84
N ASP A 78 -15.17 4.79 -2.35
CA ASP A 78 -14.52 5.76 -3.22
C ASP A 78 -13.05 5.40 -3.36
N TRP A 79 -12.41 5.86 -4.43
CA TRP A 79 -10.97 5.81 -4.58
C TRP A 79 -10.45 7.17 -5.03
N GLY A 80 -9.20 7.47 -4.74
CA GLY A 80 -8.72 8.81 -4.96
C GLY A 80 -7.24 9.01 -4.72
N PHE A 81 -6.86 10.27 -4.66
CA PHE A 81 -5.53 10.70 -4.31
C PHE A 81 -5.57 11.73 -3.19
N THR A 82 -4.67 11.61 -2.23
CA THR A 82 -4.49 12.58 -1.15
C THR A 82 -3.08 13.15 -1.22
N PHE A 83 -2.98 14.47 -1.10
CA PHE A 83 -1.75 15.15 -0.76
C PHE A 83 -1.77 15.46 0.74
N SER A 84 -0.64 15.26 1.44
CA SER A 84 -0.47 15.67 2.84
C SER A 84 0.74 16.60 2.98
N TYR A 85 0.57 17.65 3.75
CA TYR A 85 1.67 18.41 4.37
C TYR A 85 1.65 18.11 5.87
N GLN A 86 2.81 17.92 6.47
CA GLN A 86 2.98 17.74 7.91
C GLN A 86 4.22 18.47 8.42
N ASP A 87 4.04 19.35 9.38
CA ASP A 87 5.11 19.90 10.21
C ASP A 87 5.28 19.01 11.45
N LEU A 88 6.47 18.41 11.61
CA LEU A 88 6.78 17.51 12.72
C LEU A 88 7.20 18.25 14.00
N LYS A 89 7.32 19.58 13.96
CA LYS A 89 7.69 20.43 15.10
C LYS A 89 9.00 20.04 15.76
N ASN A 90 9.92 19.54 14.95
CA ASN A 90 11.27 19.19 15.37
C ASN A 90 12.24 19.53 14.23
N THR A 91 13.33 20.24 14.54
CA THR A 91 14.29 20.72 13.52
C THR A 91 15.01 19.58 12.78
N TYR A 92 15.19 18.43 13.42
CA TYR A 92 15.87 17.27 12.83
C TYR A 92 14.95 16.45 11.94
N LEU A 93 13.65 16.41 12.26
CA LEU A 93 12.62 15.77 11.44
C LEU A 93 12.13 16.67 10.29
N GLY A 94 11.99 17.98 10.57
CA GLY A 94 11.52 18.99 9.64
C GLY A 94 10.05 18.81 9.24
N GLU A 95 9.81 18.85 7.93
CA GLU A 95 8.48 18.77 7.32
C GLU A 95 8.42 17.61 6.33
N ASN A 96 7.24 16.97 6.28
CA ASN A 96 6.97 15.89 5.34
C ASN A 96 5.84 16.27 4.37
N TYR A 97 6.04 15.91 3.09
CA TYR A 97 5.10 16.14 2.01
C TYR A 97 4.75 14.79 1.37
N GLY A 98 3.52 14.31 1.58
CA GLY A 98 3.05 13.00 1.15
C GLY A 98 2.11 13.07 -0.06
N LEU A 99 2.19 12.06 -0.92
CA LEU A 99 1.22 11.81 -1.98
C LEU A 99 0.78 10.34 -1.93
N TYR A 100 -0.53 10.11 -1.84
CA TYR A 100 -1.13 8.80 -1.60
C TYR A 100 -2.17 8.49 -2.67
N GLY A 101 -2.25 7.22 -3.05
CA GLY A 101 -3.50 6.65 -3.55
C GLY A 101 -4.30 6.10 -2.36
N HIS A 102 -5.61 6.35 -2.32
CA HIS A 102 -6.44 5.92 -1.20
C HIS A 102 -7.77 5.33 -1.63
N PHE A 103 -8.38 4.60 -0.69
CA PHE A 103 -9.75 4.11 -0.76
C PHE A 103 -10.53 4.56 0.48
N ASN A 104 -11.80 4.87 0.29
CA ASN A 104 -12.77 5.18 1.34
C ASN A 104 -13.82 4.09 1.41
N TRP A 105 -13.92 3.38 2.53
CA TRP A 105 -14.98 2.42 2.81
C TRP A 105 -16.00 3.02 3.75
N TYR A 106 -17.27 2.74 3.48
CA TYR A 106 -18.40 3.36 4.17
C TYR A 106 -19.23 2.34 4.95
N PHE A 107 -19.62 2.73 6.15
CA PHE A 107 -20.39 1.95 7.11
C PHE A 107 -21.46 2.84 7.75
N LEU A 108 -22.40 2.24 8.51
CA LEU A 108 -23.45 2.96 9.24
C LEU A 108 -24.22 3.96 8.35
N ASN A 109 -24.84 3.45 7.28
CA ASN A 109 -25.51 4.29 6.26
C ASN A 109 -24.61 5.37 5.65
N ARG A 110 -23.30 5.08 5.56
CA ARG A 110 -22.24 5.96 5.06
C ARG A 110 -21.92 7.16 5.96
N TYR A 111 -22.35 7.17 7.22
CA TYR A 111 -21.91 8.17 8.20
C TYR A 111 -20.54 7.86 8.80
N LEU A 112 -20.10 6.60 8.78
CA LEU A 112 -18.76 6.20 9.20
C LEU A 112 -17.93 5.88 7.96
N ARG A 113 -16.78 6.54 7.83
CA ARG A 113 -15.82 6.30 6.75
C ARG A 113 -14.50 5.83 7.31
N VAL A 114 -13.95 4.76 6.73
CA VAL A 114 -12.58 4.31 6.95
C VAL A 114 -11.81 4.58 5.67
N THR A 115 -10.72 5.32 5.76
CA THR A 115 -9.82 5.61 4.65
C THR A 115 -8.49 4.93 4.89
N VAL A 116 -7.99 4.22 3.88
CA VAL A 116 -6.61 3.70 3.87
C VAL A 116 -5.90 4.31 2.67
N GLY A 117 -4.79 4.99 2.92
CA GLY A 117 -3.93 5.58 1.90
C GLY A 117 -2.54 4.96 1.94
N GLN A 118 -1.99 4.67 0.77
CA GLN A 118 -0.60 4.24 0.58
C GLN A 118 0.06 5.17 -0.42
N GLY A 119 1.27 5.61 -0.11
CA GLY A 119 1.92 6.67 -0.85
C GLY A 119 3.42 6.73 -0.67
N VAL A 120 3.98 7.80 -1.20
CA VAL A 120 5.37 8.22 -1.03
C VAL A 120 5.36 9.59 -0.38
N ALA A 121 6.28 9.80 0.55
CA ALA A 121 6.50 11.08 1.17
C ALA A 121 7.92 11.60 0.92
N TYR A 122 8.04 12.90 0.80
CA TYR A 122 9.30 13.63 0.79
C TYR A 122 9.55 14.17 2.20
N ALA A 123 10.64 13.75 2.82
CA ALA A 123 11.13 14.29 4.08
C ALA A 123 12.14 15.41 3.82
N SER A 124 11.93 16.58 4.40
CA SER A 124 12.80 17.74 4.19
C SER A 124 14.20 17.50 4.76
N ASN A 125 14.26 16.86 5.93
CA ASN A 125 15.47 16.74 6.75
C ASN A 125 15.75 15.26 7.08
N PRO A 126 16.14 14.41 6.11
CA PRO A 126 16.58 13.06 6.43
C PRO A 126 17.92 13.06 7.19
N TYR A 127 18.31 11.91 7.73
CA TYR A 127 19.61 11.66 8.33
C TYR A 127 20.76 12.03 7.39
N HIS A 128 21.75 12.73 7.93
CA HIS A 128 23.05 12.93 7.31
C HIS A 128 24.13 12.85 8.39
N PRO A 129 25.21 12.08 8.21
CA PRO A 129 26.22 11.88 9.25
C PRO A 129 26.87 13.19 9.72
N ASP A 130 26.99 14.20 8.84
CA ASP A 130 27.65 15.46 9.17
C ASP A 130 26.66 16.58 9.57
N ASP A 131 25.47 16.61 8.96
CA ASP A 131 24.57 17.78 9.02
C ASP A 131 23.30 17.53 9.83
N ASN A 132 22.88 16.26 9.98
CA ASN A 132 21.63 15.88 10.66
C ASN A 132 21.72 14.47 11.25
N TYR A 133 22.75 14.23 12.07
CA TYR A 133 23.01 12.91 12.66
C TYR A 133 21.99 12.54 13.74
N GLU A 134 21.25 13.52 14.26
CA GLU A 134 20.21 13.34 15.28
C GLU A 134 18.94 12.68 14.72
N ASN A 135 18.68 12.80 13.41
CA ASN A 135 17.51 12.15 12.80
C ASN A 135 17.74 10.64 12.64
N SER A 136 17.36 9.88 13.66
CA SER A 136 17.37 8.40 13.65
C SER A 136 16.15 7.79 12.93
N ALA A 137 15.17 8.60 12.53
CA ALA A 137 13.92 8.11 11.97
C ALA A 137 13.98 7.87 10.44
N TYR A 138 14.66 8.75 9.69
CA TYR A 138 14.56 8.81 8.23
C TYR A 138 15.93 8.77 7.54
N GLY A 139 16.38 7.60 7.09
CA GLY A 139 17.65 7.45 6.36
C GLY A 139 17.65 7.99 4.93
N SER A 140 16.46 8.29 4.38
CA SER A 140 16.30 8.73 2.99
C SER A 140 15.31 9.89 2.86
N ARG A 141 15.49 10.68 1.81
CA ARG A 141 14.62 11.82 1.48
C ARG A 141 13.24 11.39 1.00
N PHE A 142 13.13 10.23 0.35
CA PHE A 142 11.86 9.64 -0.03
C PHE A 142 11.53 8.48 0.92
N LEU A 143 10.31 8.49 1.45
CA LEU A 143 9.78 7.54 2.41
C LEU A 143 8.56 6.85 1.81
N SER A 144 8.37 5.57 2.11
CA SER A 144 7.04 4.95 2.07
C SER A 144 6.17 5.57 3.14
N SER A 145 4.92 5.89 2.80
CA SER A 145 3.99 6.43 3.77
C SER A 145 2.62 5.78 3.65
N THR A 146 2.04 5.50 4.81
CA THR A 146 0.73 4.85 4.94
C THR A 146 -0.07 5.63 5.95
N PHE A 147 -1.34 5.89 5.66
CA PHE A 147 -2.26 6.37 6.67
C PHE A 147 -3.52 5.52 6.74
N ILE A 148 -4.07 5.43 7.93
CA ILE A 148 -5.40 4.88 8.19
C ILE A 148 -6.15 5.91 9.00
N LYS A 149 -7.30 6.38 8.52
CA LYS A 149 -8.20 7.24 9.29
C LYS A 149 -9.61 6.69 9.31
N ALA A 150 -10.30 6.85 10.42
CA ALA A 150 -11.70 6.48 10.58
C ALA A 150 -12.47 7.63 11.24
N GLY A 151 -13.68 7.87 10.79
CA GLY A 151 -14.40 9.03 11.30
C GLY A 151 -15.79 9.26 10.75
N PHE A 152 -16.44 10.28 11.31
CA PHE A 152 -17.73 10.74 10.86
C PHE A 152 -17.59 11.53 9.56
N VAL A 153 -18.48 11.25 8.60
CA VAL A 153 -18.62 12.04 7.38
C VAL A 153 -20.08 12.33 7.12
N LYS A 154 -20.39 13.57 6.73
CA LYS A 154 -21.70 13.95 6.22
C LYS A 154 -21.52 14.82 5.00
N GLU A 155 -21.75 14.21 3.84
CA GLU A 155 -21.58 14.83 2.53
C GLU A 155 -22.85 15.61 2.14
N ASN A 156 -22.70 16.63 1.28
CA ASN A 156 -23.82 17.35 0.66
C ASN A 156 -24.89 17.85 1.66
N ILE A 157 -24.46 18.57 2.69
CA ILE A 157 -25.33 19.28 3.64
C ILE A 157 -25.98 20.50 2.96
N ILE A 158 -25.21 21.27 2.17
CA ILE A 158 -25.68 22.44 1.41
C ILE A 158 -24.98 22.45 0.06
N ASP A 159 -25.71 22.26 -1.05
CA ASP A 159 -25.22 22.42 -2.43
C ASP A 159 -23.85 21.78 -2.72
N GLY A 160 -23.64 20.56 -2.25
CA GLY A 160 -22.40 19.77 -2.39
C GLY A 160 -21.44 19.88 -1.20
N LEU A 161 -21.54 20.91 -0.37
CA LEU A 161 -20.70 21.12 0.81
C LEU A 161 -21.04 20.12 1.92
N GLY A 162 -20.03 19.46 2.49
CA GLY A 162 -20.15 18.54 3.61
C GLY A 162 -19.02 18.73 4.63
N ILE A 163 -19.07 17.94 5.70
CA ILE A 163 -18.10 17.98 6.80
C ILE A 163 -17.58 16.58 7.13
N GLN A 164 -16.42 16.53 7.77
CA GLN A 164 -15.84 15.30 8.27
C GLN A 164 -14.97 15.53 9.52
N LEU A 165 -14.96 14.52 10.40
CA LEU A 165 -14.16 14.46 11.61
C LEU A 165 -13.53 13.07 11.69
N ASN A 166 -12.22 12.98 11.85
CA ASN A 166 -11.50 11.71 11.80
C ASN A 166 -10.50 11.56 12.93
N LEU A 167 -10.24 10.31 13.30
CA LEU A 167 -9.05 9.89 14.06
C LEU A 167 -8.24 8.95 13.16
N GLY A 168 -6.92 8.98 13.28
CA GLY A 168 -6.09 8.13 12.44
C GLY A 168 -4.64 8.04 12.86
N VAL A 169 -3.92 7.20 12.13
CA VAL A 169 -2.47 7.02 12.25
C VAL A 169 -1.85 7.27 10.88
N LEU A 170 -0.74 8.01 10.87
CA LEU A 170 0.09 8.30 9.72
C LEU A 170 1.51 7.81 9.98
N HIS A 171 2.02 6.94 9.12
CA HIS A 171 3.31 6.30 9.24
C HIS A 171 4.26 6.79 8.14
N TYR A 172 5.52 7.05 8.49
CA TYR A 172 6.61 7.29 7.56
C TYR A 172 7.79 6.39 7.85
N SER A 173 8.24 5.64 6.86
CA SER A 173 9.49 4.86 6.91
C SER A 173 10.09 4.73 5.52
N ASN A 174 11.34 4.32 5.41
CA ASN A 174 11.95 4.00 4.11
C ASN A 174 11.99 2.48 3.82
N ALA A 175 11.35 1.68 4.66
CA ALA A 175 11.28 0.22 4.55
C ALA A 175 12.66 -0.45 4.36
N ASN A 176 13.63 0.01 5.14
CA ASN A 176 15.03 -0.43 5.13
C ASN A 176 15.72 -0.23 3.78
N LEU A 177 15.27 0.74 2.99
CA LEU A 177 16.00 1.17 1.81
C LEU A 177 17.38 1.74 2.21
N LYS A 178 17.43 2.53 3.30
CA LYS A 178 18.66 3.15 3.80
C LYS A 178 18.60 3.34 5.32
N ALA A 179 19.65 2.98 6.04
CA ALA A 179 19.74 3.20 7.49
C ALA A 179 20.09 4.66 7.82
N PRO A 180 19.59 5.22 8.95
CA PRO A 180 18.69 4.61 9.92
C PRO A 180 17.22 4.61 9.46
N ASN A 181 16.37 3.77 10.04
CA ASN A 181 14.95 3.71 9.68
C ASN A 181 14.07 3.37 10.89
N ASN A 182 14.20 4.13 11.98
CA ASN A 182 13.34 3.95 13.15
C ASN A 182 11.90 4.44 12.91
N SER A 183 11.65 5.15 11.80
CA SER A 183 10.33 5.60 11.37
C SER A 183 9.64 6.59 12.31
N THR A 184 8.50 7.14 11.91
CA THR A 184 7.59 7.85 12.81
C THR A 184 6.16 7.41 12.59
N ASN A 185 5.37 7.44 13.67
CA ASN A 185 3.95 7.16 13.68
C ASN A 185 3.21 8.32 14.33
N THR A 186 2.46 9.12 13.58
CA THR A 186 1.63 10.18 14.16
C THR A 186 0.21 9.67 14.39
N LEU A 187 -0.23 9.64 15.64
CA LEU A 187 -1.65 9.53 15.99
C LEU A 187 -2.28 10.92 15.92
N PHE A 188 -3.33 11.10 15.14
CA PHE A 188 -3.92 12.41 14.91
C PHE A 188 -5.45 12.41 14.98
N ALA A 189 -5.99 13.60 15.23
CA ALA A 189 -7.38 13.96 14.96
C ALA A 189 -7.42 14.96 13.80
N SER A 190 -8.45 14.88 12.95
CA SER A 190 -8.64 15.81 11.85
C SER A 190 -10.08 16.29 11.74
N ALA A 191 -10.25 17.52 11.25
CA ALA A 191 -11.54 18.10 10.90
C ALA A 191 -11.42 18.76 9.52
N GLY A 192 -12.45 18.62 8.70
CA GLY A 192 -12.40 19.08 7.32
C GLY A 192 -13.75 19.32 6.67
N LEU A 193 -13.67 19.91 5.48
CA LEU A 193 -14.79 20.15 4.59
C LEU A 193 -14.65 19.28 3.35
N SER A 194 -15.79 18.85 2.80
CA SER A 194 -15.89 18.18 1.51
C SER A 194 -16.76 18.99 0.57
N TYR A 195 -16.47 18.96 -0.73
CA TYR A 195 -17.34 19.52 -1.76
C TYR A 195 -17.56 18.49 -2.85
N GLN A 196 -18.80 18.00 -2.97
CA GLN A 196 -19.22 17.08 -4.01
C GLN A 196 -19.73 17.86 -5.22
N PHE A 197 -19.05 17.68 -6.35
CA PHE A 197 -19.45 18.30 -7.60
C PHE A 197 -20.69 17.62 -8.17
N ASP A 198 -21.60 18.44 -8.71
CA ASP A 198 -22.85 17.99 -9.34
C ASP A 198 -23.70 17.09 -8.43
N ALA A 199 -23.75 17.43 -7.13
CA ALA A 199 -24.45 16.65 -6.12
C ALA A 199 -25.94 16.38 -6.42
N PRO A 200 -26.72 17.32 -6.99
CA PRO A 200 -28.12 17.07 -7.36
C PRO A 200 -28.30 15.96 -8.40
N ASN A 201 -27.30 15.77 -9.28
CA ASN A 201 -27.34 14.77 -10.34
C ASN A 201 -26.53 13.50 -9.98
N PHE A 202 -26.22 13.29 -8.70
CA PHE A 202 -25.50 12.09 -8.27
C PHE A 202 -26.27 10.82 -8.67
N PRO A 203 -25.64 9.87 -9.39
CA PRO A 203 -26.32 8.65 -9.81
C PRO A 203 -26.86 7.85 -8.65
N VAL A 204 -28.08 7.33 -8.79
CA VAL A 204 -28.62 6.36 -7.83
C VAL A 204 -27.70 5.13 -7.80
N ARG A 205 -27.32 4.69 -6.60
CA ARG A 205 -26.47 3.50 -6.43
C ARG A 205 -27.18 2.27 -6.95
N ILE A 206 -26.53 1.52 -7.82
CA ILE A 206 -27.09 0.33 -8.46
C ILE A 206 -27.29 -0.76 -7.39
N PRO A 207 -28.51 -1.30 -7.19
CA PRO A 207 -28.80 -2.23 -6.11
C PRO A 207 -27.93 -3.50 -6.12
N VAL A 208 -27.57 -3.95 -4.91
CA VAL A 208 -26.87 -5.23 -4.67
C VAL A 208 -27.78 -6.37 -5.14
N GLY A 209 -27.34 -7.16 -6.12
CA GLY A 209 -28.11 -8.29 -6.69
C GLY A 209 -28.43 -8.16 -8.18
N SER A 210 -28.16 -7.01 -8.78
CA SER A 210 -28.20 -6.80 -10.24
C SER A 210 -27.05 -7.50 -11.01
N TRP A 211 -26.09 -8.09 -10.28
CA TRP A 211 -24.87 -8.68 -10.83
C TRP A 211 -25.05 -10.17 -11.13
N ARG A 212 -24.43 -10.66 -12.22
CA ARG A 212 -24.71 -11.98 -12.84
C ARG A 212 -24.55 -13.21 -11.95
N SER A 213 -23.76 -13.17 -10.87
CA SER A 213 -23.66 -14.32 -9.96
C SER A 213 -23.32 -13.93 -8.53
N SER A 214 -23.98 -14.57 -7.56
CA SER A 214 -23.64 -14.50 -6.13
C SER A 214 -22.37 -15.29 -5.79
N ASN A 215 -22.05 -16.32 -6.58
CA ASN A 215 -20.97 -17.27 -6.33
C ASN A 215 -19.94 -17.29 -7.47
N TYR A 216 -18.66 -17.39 -7.12
CA TYR A 216 -17.56 -17.48 -8.09
C TYR A 216 -16.43 -18.29 -7.48
N ALA A 217 -15.83 -19.20 -8.23
CA ALA A 217 -14.64 -19.89 -7.80
C ALA A 217 -13.81 -20.26 -9.02
N GLU A 218 -12.50 -20.23 -8.87
CA GLU A 218 -11.57 -20.64 -9.91
C GLU A 218 -10.95 -22.00 -9.55
N ARG A 219 -10.36 -22.68 -10.54
CA ARG A 219 -9.49 -23.82 -10.27
C ARG A 219 -8.22 -23.37 -9.54
N ILE A 220 -7.46 -24.33 -9.04
CA ILE A 220 -6.12 -24.03 -8.52
C ILE A 220 -5.26 -23.55 -9.68
N HIS A 221 -4.56 -22.45 -9.50
CA HIS A 221 -3.57 -21.94 -10.44
C HIS A 221 -2.19 -22.00 -9.82
N TYR A 222 -1.16 -22.15 -10.66
CA TYR A 222 0.23 -22.17 -10.22
C TYR A 222 0.89 -20.86 -10.60
N ASN A 223 1.68 -20.33 -9.68
CA ASN A 223 2.28 -19.01 -9.81
C ASN A 223 3.79 -19.11 -9.68
N VAL A 224 4.48 -18.37 -10.56
CA VAL A 224 5.91 -18.15 -10.48
C VAL A 224 6.13 -16.64 -10.41
N VAL A 225 6.90 -16.18 -9.43
CA VAL A 225 7.13 -14.76 -9.21
C VAL A 225 8.60 -14.50 -8.94
N PHE A 226 9.13 -13.51 -9.65
CA PHE A 226 10.41 -12.90 -9.33
C PHE A 226 10.16 -11.57 -8.62
N ARG A 227 10.82 -11.34 -7.49
CA ARG A 227 10.83 -10.05 -6.79
C ARG A 227 12.25 -9.54 -6.60
N THR A 228 12.39 -8.24 -6.66
CA THR A 228 13.65 -7.55 -6.45
C THR A 228 13.41 -6.17 -5.83
N GLY A 229 14.49 -5.55 -5.38
CA GLY A 229 14.52 -4.24 -4.76
C GLY A 229 15.92 -3.97 -4.24
N VAL A 230 16.03 -2.93 -3.43
CA VAL A 230 17.28 -2.55 -2.77
C VAL A 230 16.99 -2.36 -1.29
N ASN A 231 17.89 -2.84 -0.44
CA ASN A 231 17.81 -2.63 1.00
C ASN A 231 19.21 -2.57 1.65
N GLU A 232 19.24 -2.08 2.87
CA GLU A 232 20.42 -1.95 3.73
C GLU A 232 20.14 -2.62 5.09
N ALA A 233 21.20 -3.06 5.77
CA ALA A 233 21.10 -3.51 7.17
C ALA A 233 20.79 -2.34 8.11
N ASP A 234 20.25 -2.61 9.30
CA ASP A 234 20.02 -1.57 10.32
C ASP A 234 21.30 -1.13 11.04
N VAL A 235 22.36 -0.89 10.28
CA VAL A 235 23.64 -0.36 10.73
C VAL A 235 24.05 0.71 9.73
N ASN A 236 24.11 1.96 10.21
CA ASN A 236 24.38 3.12 9.37
C ASN A 236 25.72 2.94 8.62
N GLY A 237 25.67 3.02 7.29
CA GLY A 237 26.86 3.03 6.45
C GLY A 237 27.33 1.66 5.96
N LEU A 238 26.58 0.58 6.22
CA LEU A 238 26.87 -0.72 5.61
C LEU A 238 26.54 -0.79 4.12
N GLY A 239 25.69 0.12 3.63
CA GLY A 239 25.43 0.31 2.22
C GLY A 239 24.22 -0.48 1.69
N GLN A 240 23.78 -0.06 0.51
CA GLN A 240 22.57 -0.56 -0.13
C GLN A 240 22.89 -1.67 -1.13
N PHE A 241 22.19 -2.79 -1.04
CA PHE A 241 22.41 -3.94 -1.91
C PHE A 241 21.11 -4.42 -2.54
N PRO A 242 21.17 -4.98 -3.76
CA PRO A 242 20.01 -5.62 -4.34
C PRO A 242 19.66 -6.90 -3.57
N PHE A 243 18.42 -7.34 -3.68
CA PHE A 243 18.02 -8.68 -3.27
C PHE A 243 17.18 -9.33 -4.36
N TYR A 244 17.11 -10.65 -4.33
CA TYR A 244 16.27 -11.43 -5.24
C TYR A 244 15.43 -12.44 -4.45
N THR A 245 14.13 -12.48 -4.73
CA THR A 245 13.22 -13.48 -4.18
C THR A 245 12.51 -14.19 -5.32
N PHE A 246 12.60 -15.52 -5.33
CA PHE A 246 11.83 -16.37 -6.23
C PHE A 246 10.73 -17.06 -5.43
N SER A 247 9.48 -16.91 -5.87
CA SER A 247 8.33 -17.56 -5.24
C SER A 247 7.64 -18.51 -6.19
N PHE A 248 7.26 -19.67 -5.65
CA PHE A 248 6.46 -20.67 -6.32
C PHE A 248 5.27 -21.01 -5.41
N PHE A 249 4.05 -20.77 -5.88
CA PHE A 249 2.87 -20.99 -5.05
C PHE A 249 1.64 -21.41 -5.84
N ALA A 250 0.78 -22.17 -5.18
CA ALA A 250 -0.56 -22.46 -5.67
C ALA A 250 -1.53 -21.42 -5.09
N ASP A 251 -2.49 -20.96 -5.91
CA ASP A 251 -3.59 -20.13 -5.44
C ASP A 251 -4.95 -20.75 -5.75
N LYS A 252 -5.94 -20.47 -4.89
CA LYS A 252 -7.33 -20.87 -5.06
C LYS A 252 -8.25 -19.70 -4.77
N ARG A 253 -8.87 -19.15 -5.81
CA ARG A 253 -9.93 -18.15 -5.65
C ARG A 253 -11.25 -18.83 -5.29
N ILE A 254 -11.77 -18.51 -4.11
CA ILE A 254 -12.95 -19.17 -3.54
C ILE A 254 -14.24 -18.33 -3.67
N ASN A 255 -14.10 -17.03 -3.90
CA ASN A 255 -15.18 -16.08 -4.16
C ASN A 255 -14.64 -14.86 -4.90
N TYR A 256 -15.51 -13.89 -5.20
CA TYR A 256 -15.11 -12.66 -5.89
C TYR A 256 -14.03 -11.86 -5.15
N LYS A 257 -14.00 -11.96 -3.82
CA LYS A 257 -13.18 -11.16 -2.90
C LYS A 257 -11.95 -11.90 -2.39
N SER A 258 -11.94 -13.22 -2.33
CA SER A 258 -10.94 -13.99 -1.57
C SER A 258 -10.24 -15.04 -2.41
N THR A 259 -8.92 -14.99 -2.34
CA THR A 259 -8.01 -16.02 -2.88
C THR A 259 -7.09 -16.49 -1.76
N PHE A 260 -6.94 -17.79 -1.58
CA PHE A 260 -5.94 -18.36 -0.68
C PHE A 260 -4.69 -18.76 -1.44
N GLN A 261 -3.54 -18.67 -0.80
CA GLN A 261 -2.23 -18.99 -1.34
C GLN A 261 -1.47 -19.91 -0.40
N ALA A 262 -0.66 -20.80 -0.96
CA ALA A 262 0.34 -21.55 -0.23
C ALA A 262 1.55 -21.82 -1.15
N GLY A 263 2.75 -21.63 -0.64
CA GLY A 263 3.95 -21.79 -1.45
C GLY A 263 5.27 -21.68 -0.72
N VAL A 264 6.31 -21.52 -1.52
CA VAL A 264 7.71 -21.48 -1.11
C VAL A 264 8.37 -20.23 -1.68
N ASP A 265 9.23 -19.61 -0.89
CA ASP A 265 10.08 -18.50 -1.25
C ASP A 265 11.55 -18.88 -1.09
N VAL A 266 12.37 -18.49 -2.07
CA VAL A 266 13.83 -18.58 -2.03
C VAL A 266 14.40 -17.16 -2.09
N TYR A 267 15.20 -16.81 -1.08
CA TYR A 267 15.68 -15.45 -0.84
C TYR A 267 17.20 -15.36 -1.00
N PHE A 268 17.63 -14.31 -1.69
CA PHE A 268 19.03 -13.90 -1.86
C PHE A 268 19.14 -12.43 -1.44
N SER A 269 19.39 -12.16 -0.17
CA SER A 269 19.47 -10.80 0.37
C SER A 269 20.92 -10.39 0.58
N TYR A 270 21.54 -9.74 -0.40
CA TYR A 270 22.99 -9.50 -0.42
C TYR A 270 23.48 -8.54 0.67
N PHE A 271 22.61 -7.71 1.24
CA PHE A 271 22.97 -6.87 2.38
C PHE A 271 23.48 -7.69 3.59
N LEU A 272 23.00 -8.94 3.72
CA LEU A 272 23.40 -9.83 4.80
C LEU A 272 24.88 -10.21 4.73
N LEU A 273 25.50 -10.27 3.55
CA LEU A 273 26.93 -10.54 3.43
C LEU A 273 27.76 -9.49 4.17
N ASN A 274 27.38 -8.21 4.03
CA ASN A 274 28.07 -7.11 4.71
C ASN A 274 27.72 -7.05 6.19
N LEU A 275 26.47 -7.37 6.56
CA LEU A 275 26.07 -7.46 7.96
C LEU A 275 26.81 -8.57 8.70
N ILE A 276 26.91 -9.76 8.10
CA ILE A 276 27.63 -10.92 8.65
C ILE A 276 29.09 -10.55 8.91
N ARG A 277 29.78 -9.99 7.89
CA ARG A 277 31.18 -9.54 8.02
C ARG A 277 31.36 -8.44 9.05
N TYR A 278 30.44 -7.48 9.10
CA TYR A 278 30.48 -6.44 10.14
C TYR A 278 30.34 -7.04 11.54
N ARG A 279 29.40 -7.98 11.72
CA ARG A 279 29.14 -8.63 13.01
C ARG A 279 30.32 -9.51 13.45
N GLU A 280 30.91 -10.28 12.55
CA GLU A 280 32.13 -11.05 12.78
C GLU A 280 33.28 -10.18 13.34
N ILE A 281 33.54 -9.02 12.71
CA ILE A 281 34.65 -8.14 13.08
C ILE A 281 34.35 -7.33 14.35
N ALA A 282 33.15 -6.72 14.42
CA ALA A 282 32.80 -5.78 15.49
C ALA A 282 32.27 -6.46 16.75
N TYR A 283 31.74 -7.68 16.63
CA TYR A 283 31.14 -8.44 17.74
C TYR A 283 31.65 -9.89 17.76
N PRO A 284 32.94 -10.14 18.09
CA PRO A 284 33.50 -11.50 18.12
C PRO A 284 32.75 -12.48 19.05
N GLY A 285 32.01 -11.96 20.03
CA GLY A 285 31.15 -12.76 20.91
C GLY A 285 29.95 -13.42 20.23
N ASP A 286 29.57 -12.98 19.02
CA ASP A 286 28.51 -13.61 18.22
C ASP A 286 28.94 -14.99 17.68
N GLY A 287 30.24 -15.29 17.66
CA GLY A 287 30.77 -16.59 17.21
C GLY A 287 30.62 -16.83 15.70
N LEU A 288 30.46 -15.77 14.92
CA LEU A 288 30.36 -15.84 13.46
C LEU A 288 31.73 -16.08 12.82
N THR A 289 31.76 -16.81 11.71
CA THR A 289 32.95 -17.09 10.91
C THR A 289 33.11 -16.15 9.72
N GLY A 290 32.06 -15.40 9.35
CA GLY A 290 32.05 -14.53 8.17
C GLY A 290 31.61 -15.23 6.88
N ASP A 291 31.51 -16.55 6.90
CA ASP A 291 31.18 -17.43 5.76
C ASP A 291 29.75 -18.00 5.85
N GLU A 292 28.94 -17.49 6.78
CA GLU A 292 27.55 -17.92 6.95
C GLU A 292 26.76 -17.73 5.66
N ASP A 293 25.89 -18.70 5.37
CA ASP A 293 25.06 -18.62 4.18
C ASP A 293 23.92 -17.59 4.38
N PHE A 294 23.95 -16.54 3.58
CA PHE A 294 22.94 -15.48 3.60
C PHE A 294 21.61 -15.87 2.94
N ARG A 295 21.59 -17.00 2.22
CA ARG A 295 20.41 -17.47 1.49
C ARG A 295 19.39 -18.04 2.45
N ARG A 296 18.12 -17.81 2.14
CA ARG A 296 17.00 -18.28 2.98
C ARG A 296 15.95 -18.98 2.13
N VAL A 297 15.32 -20.01 2.68
CA VAL A 297 14.15 -20.66 2.08
C VAL A 297 13.02 -20.64 3.10
N GLY A 298 11.86 -20.16 2.69
CA GLY A 298 10.68 -20.11 3.54
C GLY A 298 9.48 -20.75 2.88
N VAL A 299 8.57 -21.26 3.71
CA VAL A 299 7.21 -21.65 3.29
C VAL A 299 6.23 -20.59 3.76
N PHE A 300 5.15 -20.39 3.03
CA PHE A 300 4.12 -19.43 3.43
C PHE A 300 2.71 -19.90 3.11
N ILE A 301 1.76 -19.35 3.87
CA ILE A 301 0.35 -19.30 3.53
C ILE A 301 -0.06 -17.83 3.34
N GLY A 302 -1.08 -17.58 2.55
CA GLY A 302 -1.52 -16.21 2.29
C GLY A 302 -2.96 -16.08 1.87
N HIS A 303 -3.41 -14.84 1.87
CA HIS A 303 -4.72 -14.40 1.41
C HIS A 303 -4.55 -13.21 0.47
N GLU A 304 -5.41 -13.16 -0.54
CA GLU A 304 -5.63 -11.95 -1.32
C GLU A 304 -7.07 -11.47 -1.14
N LEU A 305 -7.21 -10.19 -0.81
CA LEU A 305 -8.45 -9.47 -0.87
C LEU A 305 -8.55 -8.74 -2.22
N ARG A 306 -9.38 -9.25 -3.13
CA ARG A 306 -9.47 -8.79 -4.53
C ARG A 306 -10.50 -7.68 -4.74
N PHE A 307 -10.03 -6.57 -5.27
CA PHE A 307 -10.83 -5.42 -5.70
C PHE A 307 -10.59 -5.21 -7.20
N ASN A 308 -11.48 -5.77 -8.03
CA ASN A 308 -11.31 -5.76 -9.50
C ASN A 308 -10.00 -6.45 -9.93
N LYS A 309 -9.17 -5.76 -10.72
CA LYS A 309 -7.84 -6.20 -11.17
C LYS A 309 -6.75 -5.94 -10.13
N VAL A 310 -7.07 -5.37 -8.97
CA VAL A 310 -6.13 -5.12 -7.87
C VAL A 310 -6.45 -6.07 -6.72
N ALA A 311 -5.44 -6.48 -5.96
CA ALA A 311 -5.63 -7.25 -4.76
C ALA A 311 -4.68 -6.77 -3.66
N PHE A 312 -5.18 -6.70 -2.43
CA PHE A 312 -4.33 -6.61 -1.25
C PHE A 312 -3.83 -8.01 -0.91
N VAL A 313 -2.52 -8.16 -0.80
CA VAL A 313 -1.82 -9.41 -0.51
C VAL A 313 -1.43 -9.41 0.95
N SER A 314 -1.74 -10.50 1.66
CA SER A 314 -1.21 -10.78 2.99
C SER A 314 -0.68 -12.20 3.06
N GLN A 315 0.57 -12.37 3.49
CA GLN A 315 1.20 -13.67 3.63
C GLN A 315 1.88 -13.77 4.99
N LEU A 316 1.84 -14.97 5.56
CA LEU A 316 2.56 -15.35 6.75
C LEU A 316 3.42 -16.57 6.40
N GLY A 317 4.72 -16.45 6.64
CA GLY A 317 5.67 -17.50 6.32
C GLY A 317 6.66 -17.77 7.44
N ARG A 318 7.34 -18.90 7.29
CA ARG A 318 8.37 -19.38 8.21
C ARG A 318 9.56 -19.88 7.42
N TYR A 319 10.77 -19.51 7.82
CA TYR A 319 11.97 -20.06 7.21
C TYR A 319 12.15 -21.52 7.62
N ILE A 320 12.45 -22.35 6.63
CA ILE A 320 12.86 -23.75 6.78
C ILE A 320 14.36 -23.93 6.54
N TYR A 321 15.00 -22.94 5.90
CA TYR A 321 16.43 -22.81 5.72
C TYR A 321 16.84 -21.37 6.02
N TRP A 322 17.62 -21.16 7.08
CA TRP A 322 18.00 -19.85 7.62
C TRP A 322 19.24 -19.98 8.51
N PRO A 323 20.42 -20.26 7.93
CA PRO A 323 21.63 -20.57 8.70
C PRO A 323 22.26 -19.34 9.36
N TYR A 324 22.14 -18.15 8.77
CA TYR A 324 22.37 -16.89 9.50
C TYR A 324 21.06 -16.41 10.12
N GLU A 325 21.00 -16.38 11.45
CA GLU A 325 19.79 -16.05 12.23
C GLU A 325 19.45 -14.53 12.21
N PHE A 326 19.18 -13.98 11.02
CA PHE A 326 18.73 -12.59 10.84
C PHE A 326 17.26 -12.38 11.21
N GLU A 327 17.00 -11.56 12.22
CA GLU A 327 15.67 -11.25 12.75
C GLU A 327 14.92 -12.48 13.26
N ASN A 328 13.64 -12.65 12.89
CA ASN A 328 12.80 -13.74 13.37
C ASN A 328 12.66 -14.84 12.31
N ILE A 329 12.53 -16.09 12.76
CA ILE A 329 12.25 -17.23 11.86
C ILE A 329 10.91 -17.08 11.10
N THR A 330 9.99 -16.27 11.63
CA THR A 330 8.68 -15.98 11.02
C THR A 330 8.72 -14.63 10.31
N TYR A 331 8.17 -14.56 9.10
CA TYR A 331 8.05 -13.34 8.33
C TYR A 331 6.62 -13.14 7.85
N ASN A 332 6.26 -11.88 7.58
CA ASN A 332 5.02 -11.50 6.95
C ASN A 332 5.31 -10.69 5.68
N ARG A 333 4.39 -10.77 4.72
CA ARG A 333 4.43 -9.96 3.50
C ARG A 333 3.08 -9.33 3.24
N LEU A 334 3.06 -8.01 3.14
CA LEU A 334 1.86 -7.23 2.89
C LEU A 334 2.04 -6.35 1.65
N GLY A 335 1.00 -6.12 0.86
CA GLY A 335 1.11 -5.15 -0.24
C GLY A 335 0.00 -5.23 -1.27
N LEU A 336 0.27 -4.71 -2.46
CA LEU A 336 -0.69 -4.65 -3.55
C LEU A 336 -0.20 -5.45 -4.75
N LYS A 337 -1.14 -6.13 -5.41
CA LYS A 337 -0.95 -6.85 -6.66
C LYS A 337 -1.91 -6.33 -7.71
N ARG A 338 -1.46 -6.16 -8.95
CA ARG A 338 -2.31 -5.79 -10.10
C ARG A 338 -2.21 -6.85 -11.20
N TYR A 339 -3.34 -7.44 -11.52
CA TYR A 339 -3.54 -8.44 -12.56
C TYR A 339 -3.71 -7.79 -13.94
N MET A 340 -3.16 -8.44 -14.96
CA MET A 340 -3.11 -8.03 -16.35
C MET A 340 -3.30 -9.25 -17.25
N PHE A 341 -3.66 -9.02 -18.52
CA PHE A 341 -3.82 -10.07 -19.53
C PHE A 341 -4.67 -11.25 -19.03
N ASN A 342 -5.94 -10.99 -18.68
CA ASN A 342 -6.88 -11.99 -18.14
C ASN A 342 -6.36 -12.73 -16.89
N ASP A 343 -5.66 -11.99 -16.03
CA ASP A 343 -5.10 -12.46 -14.76
C ASP A 343 -3.92 -13.44 -14.90
N ASN A 344 -3.41 -13.69 -16.12
CA ASN A 344 -2.24 -14.54 -16.36
C ASN A 344 -0.91 -13.90 -15.98
N VAL A 345 -0.84 -12.56 -15.93
CA VAL A 345 0.37 -11.82 -15.53
C VAL A 345 -0.02 -10.82 -14.45
N PHE A 346 0.84 -10.63 -13.47
CA PHE A 346 0.65 -9.58 -12.47
C PHE A 346 1.95 -8.89 -12.09
N ILE A 347 1.82 -7.65 -11.68
CA ILE A 347 2.86 -6.92 -10.96
C ILE A 347 2.47 -6.77 -9.50
N ALA A 348 3.44 -6.68 -8.61
CA ALA A 348 3.20 -6.48 -7.18
C ALA A 348 4.20 -5.50 -6.56
N VAL A 349 3.74 -4.79 -5.54
CA VAL A 349 4.59 -4.03 -4.63
C VAL A 349 4.24 -4.52 -3.22
N THR A 350 5.19 -5.16 -2.55
CA THR A 350 4.98 -5.75 -1.23
C THR A 350 6.09 -5.36 -0.26
N VAL A 351 5.77 -5.22 1.01
CA VAL A 351 6.75 -5.10 2.09
C VAL A 351 6.89 -6.46 2.75
N LYS A 352 8.11 -7.00 2.77
CA LYS A 352 8.48 -8.14 3.60
C LYS A 352 8.97 -7.61 4.94
N ALA A 353 8.50 -8.22 6.03
CA ALA A 353 8.86 -7.84 7.38
C ALA A 353 8.97 -9.06 8.30
N HIS A 354 9.65 -8.90 9.43
CA HIS A 354 9.60 -9.81 10.57
C HIS A 354 8.79 -9.12 11.66
N TRP A 355 7.49 -9.42 11.70
CA TRP A 355 6.51 -8.69 12.51
C TRP A 355 6.45 -7.21 12.14
N ALA A 356 6.86 -6.33 13.05
CA ALA A 356 6.85 -4.88 12.87
C ALA A 356 8.12 -4.36 12.14
N LYS A 357 9.14 -5.21 11.96
CA LYS A 357 10.42 -4.79 11.38
C LYS A 357 10.50 -5.10 9.90
N ALA A 358 10.40 -4.07 9.06
CA ALA A 358 10.50 -4.19 7.61
C ALA A 358 11.89 -4.66 7.19
N GLU A 359 11.99 -5.62 6.28
CA GLU A 359 13.26 -6.03 5.66
C GLU A 359 13.47 -5.31 4.33
N ALA A 360 12.41 -5.23 3.50
CA ALA A 360 12.48 -4.60 2.19
C ALA A 360 11.10 -4.34 1.57
N VAL A 361 11.03 -3.30 0.72
CA VAL A 361 10.03 -3.18 -0.34
C VAL A 361 10.46 -4.01 -1.54
N GLU A 362 9.57 -4.89 -1.98
CA GLU A 362 9.74 -5.83 -3.06
C GLU A 362 8.86 -5.45 -4.26
N PHE A 363 9.49 -5.28 -5.42
CA PHE A 363 8.82 -5.13 -6.71
C PHE A 363 8.78 -6.48 -7.41
N GLY A 364 7.58 -6.99 -7.66
CA GLY A 364 7.35 -8.32 -8.20
C GLY A 364 6.76 -8.33 -9.61
N LEU A 365 7.23 -9.27 -10.42
CA LEU A 365 6.59 -9.68 -11.68
C LEU A 365 6.27 -11.17 -11.58
N GLY A 366 5.00 -11.51 -11.84
CA GLY A 366 4.51 -12.88 -11.71
C GLY A 366 3.71 -13.35 -12.90
N LEU A 367 3.80 -14.66 -13.14
CA LEU A 367 2.98 -15.41 -14.08
C LEU A 367 2.05 -16.32 -13.28
N ARG A 368 0.79 -16.38 -13.71
CA ARG A 368 -0.26 -17.23 -13.16
C ARG A 368 -0.75 -18.16 -14.27
N LEU A 369 -0.54 -19.44 -14.07
CA LEU A 369 -0.76 -20.53 -15.03
C LEU A 369 -2.06 -21.27 -14.75
#